data_AF-A0A3Q9W8V4-F1
#
_entry.id   AF-A0A3Q9W8V4-F1
#
_cell.length_a   1.000
_cell.length_b   1.000
_cell.length_c   1.000
_cell.angle_alpha   90.00
_cell.angle_beta   90.00
_cell.angle_gamma   90.00
#
_symmetry.space_group_name_H-M   'P 1'
#
loop_
_entity.id
_entity.type
_entity.pdbx_description
1 polymer ?
#
loop_
_entity_poly.entity_id
_entity_poly.type
_entity_poly.pdbx_seq_one_letter_code
_entity_poly.pdbx_strand_id
1 'polypeptide(L)'
;MVDKTNPATIDERTTLQKIDFVVTRAAPAAIAILFIFYFLNFYDGVKDQSSFGAFGDYFGGILNPILSFLTIIILVYATRLQAKELELTRGELRETKSIHRDNLKLQKEVLQEQSNQHALKVLSEKLEVHASKFMEIVNQPLLLPPEPVHAKRGKHLVNLLSISKKSGRYIELLDDADLNEYIRSVSLFTEMASLTMSNAARDLRQVSKLNIPATHIPDQLLMRPLSMMHVVENGLRLLDERSNQRPGLNSTTYGEFTGVLHELGKAKQLLTYEYNDVRHRQLAIYQENDRG
;
A
#
# COMPACT_ATOMS: atom_id res chain seq x y z
N MET A 1 25.03 -20.13 -17.68
CA MET A 1 25.74 -21.41 -17.92
C MET A 1 26.67 -21.20 -19.09
N VAL A 2 28.00 -21.21 -18.88
CA VAL A 2 28.96 -21.14 -19.98
C VAL A 2 28.90 -22.47 -20.72
N ASP A 3 28.47 -22.44 -21.97
CA ASP A 3 28.43 -23.61 -22.84
C ASP A 3 29.87 -24.12 -23.06
N LYS A 4 30.20 -25.23 -22.38
CA LYS A 4 31.52 -25.86 -22.41
C LYS A 4 31.80 -26.61 -23.71
N THR A 5 30.87 -26.60 -24.67
CA THR A 5 30.96 -27.36 -25.94
C THR A 5 31.23 -26.49 -27.17
N ASN A 6 31.27 -25.16 -27.03
CA ASN A 6 31.55 -24.25 -28.14
C ASN A 6 33.04 -24.35 -28.57
N PRO A 7 33.37 -24.66 -29.84
CA PRO A 7 34.75 -24.82 -30.32
C PRO A 7 35.66 -23.62 -30.04
N ALA A 8 35.12 -22.39 -30.02
CA ALA A 8 35.89 -21.19 -29.70
C ALA A 8 36.35 -21.14 -28.21
N THR A 9 35.56 -21.70 -27.30
CA THR A 9 35.90 -21.75 -25.86
C THR A 9 36.95 -22.81 -25.53
N ILE A 10 37.01 -23.86 -26.33
CA ILE A 10 38.00 -24.95 -26.21
C ILE A 10 39.37 -24.46 -26.70
N ASP A 11 39.42 -23.72 -27.81
CA ASP A 11 40.66 -23.16 -28.36
C ASP A 11 41.28 -22.08 -27.44
N GLU A 12 40.45 -21.21 -26.84
CA GLU A 12 40.90 -20.23 -25.82
C GLU A 12 41.50 -20.91 -24.58
N ARG A 13 40.88 -21.98 -24.06
CA ARG A 13 41.40 -22.72 -22.89
C ARG A 13 42.72 -23.40 -23.16
N THR A 14 42.87 -24.05 -24.31
CA THR A 14 44.13 -24.73 -24.66
C THR A 14 45.26 -23.73 -24.88
N THR A 15 44.97 -22.54 -25.42
CA THR A 15 45.93 -21.46 -25.60
C THR A 15 46.38 -20.88 -24.26
N LEU A 16 45.45 -20.65 -23.33
CA LEU A 16 45.77 -20.23 -21.95
C LEU A 16 46.67 -21.22 -21.22
N GLN A 17 46.39 -22.53 -21.35
CA GLN A 17 47.20 -23.58 -20.74
C GLN A 17 48.64 -23.62 -21.31
N LYS A 18 48.79 -23.37 -22.62
CA LYS A 18 50.11 -23.28 -23.26
C LYS A 18 50.88 -22.05 -22.78
N ILE A 19 50.22 -20.90 -22.64
CA ILE A 19 50.84 -19.67 -22.11
C ILE A 19 51.27 -19.88 -20.66
N ASP A 20 50.41 -20.45 -19.81
CA ASP A 20 50.74 -20.74 -18.41
C ASP A 20 51.92 -21.73 -18.30
N PHE A 21 51.94 -22.78 -19.13
CA PHE A 21 53.07 -23.71 -19.18
C PHE A 21 54.39 -23.00 -19.52
N VAL A 22 54.37 -22.11 -20.51
CA VAL A 22 55.57 -21.38 -20.95
C VAL A 22 56.07 -20.42 -19.87
N VAL A 23 55.16 -19.65 -19.27
CA VAL A 23 55.50 -18.64 -18.25
C VAL A 23 55.94 -19.30 -16.94
N THR A 24 55.21 -20.31 -16.48
CA THR A 24 55.40 -20.88 -15.13
C THR A 24 56.48 -21.97 -15.10
N ARG A 25 56.76 -22.65 -16.23
CA ARG A 25 57.75 -23.74 -16.28
C ARG A 25 58.90 -23.49 -17.24
N ALA A 26 58.61 -23.14 -18.50
CA ALA A 26 59.66 -23.06 -19.52
C ALA A 26 60.63 -21.89 -19.29
N ALA A 27 60.12 -20.70 -18.95
CA ALA A 27 60.96 -19.53 -18.71
C ALA A 27 61.88 -19.68 -17.47
N PRO A 28 61.41 -20.14 -16.30
CA PRO A 28 62.28 -20.41 -15.15
C PRO A 28 63.31 -21.50 -15.42
N ALA A 29 62.95 -22.55 -16.17
CA ALA A 29 63.88 -23.61 -16.55
C ALA A 29 65.00 -23.09 -17.46
N ALA A 30 64.68 -22.25 -18.45
CA ALA A 30 65.68 -21.61 -19.31
C ALA A 30 66.64 -20.71 -18.50
N ILE A 31 66.10 -19.93 -17.56
CA ILE A 31 66.91 -19.10 -16.65
C ILE A 31 67.81 -19.98 -15.76
N ALA A 32 67.26 -21.05 -15.18
CA ALA A 32 68.03 -21.98 -14.35
C ALA A 32 69.16 -22.67 -15.15
N ILE A 33 68.92 -23.06 -16.40
CA ILE A 33 69.95 -23.62 -17.29
C ILE A 33 71.07 -22.59 -17.54
N LEU A 34 70.73 -21.33 -17.79
CA LEU A 34 71.72 -20.26 -17.95
C LEU A 34 72.56 -20.04 -16.68
N PHE A 35 71.91 -20.06 -15.50
CA PHE A 35 72.60 -19.98 -14.20
C PHE A 35 73.49 -21.20 -13.92
N ILE A 36 73.02 -22.42 -14.22
CA ILE A 36 73.81 -23.65 -14.07
C ILE A 36 75.03 -23.60 -14.99
N PHE A 37 74.85 -23.16 -16.25
CA PHE A 37 75.95 -23.02 -17.19
C PHE A 37 76.98 -21.97 -16.75
N TYR A 38 76.53 -20.88 -16.11
CA TYR A 38 77.40 -19.90 -15.46
C TYR A 38 78.25 -20.54 -14.36
N PHE A 39 77.62 -21.23 -13.39
CA PHE A 39 78.36 -21.84 -12.28
C PHE A 39 79.31 -22.94 -12.75
N LEU A 40 78.92 -23.78 -13.72
CA LEU A 40 79.78 -24.85 -14.23
C LEU A 40 81.01 -24.34 -15.01
N ASN A 41 80.92 -23.18 -15.67
CA ASN A 41 82.04 -22.64 -16.45
C ASN A 41 82.93 -21.65 -15.67
N PHE A 42 82.43 -21.04 -14.59
CA PHE A 42 83.13 -19.98 -13.85
C PHE A 42 83.50 -20.32 -12.41
N TYR A 43 83.20 -21.52 -11.90
CA TYR A 43 83.59 -21.93 -10.54
C TYR A 43 85.12 -22.01 -10.34
N ASP A 44 85.92 -22.09 -11.42
CA ASP A 44 87.39 -22.27 -11.35
C ASP A 44 88.21 -21.14 -12.04
N GLY A 45 87.61 -19.96 -12.27
CA GLY A 45 88.36 -18.70 -12.42
C GLY A 45 89.16 -18.43 -13.70
N VAL A 46 88.98 -19.14 -14.83
CA VAL A 46 89.81 -18.92 -16.04
C VAL A 46 89.01 -18.93 -17.35
N LYS A 47 88.25 -17.86 -17.65
CA LYS A 47 87.91 -17.47 -19.04
C LYS A 47 87.76 -15.95 -19.16
N ASP A 48 88.32 -15.40 -20.22
CA ASP A 48 88.46 -13.97 -20.51
C ASP A 48 87.09 -13.25 -20.53
N GLN A 49 86.94 -12.21 -19.71
CA GLN A 49 85.65 -11.57 -19.42
C GLN A 49 85.02 -10.88 -20.64
N SER A 50 85.84 -10.54 -21.64
CA SER A 50 85.45 -9.98 -22.94
C SER A 50 84.61 -10.94 -23.80
N SER A 51 84.97 -12.23 -23.81
CA SER A 51 84.29 -13.26 -24.59
C SER A 51 82.90 -13.59 -24.01
N PHE A 52 82.72 -13.41 -22.71
CA PHE A 52 81.43 -13.58 -22.04
C PHE A 52 80.47 -12.42 -22.33
N GLY A 53 80.97 -11.17 -22.36
CA GLY A 53 80.18 -10.03 -22.82
C GLY A 53 79.61 -10.26 -24.22
N ALA A 54 80.46 -10.69 -25.16
CA ALA A 54 80.02 -11.01 -26.52
C ALA A 54 79.01 -12.17 -26.61
N PHE A 55 79.14 -13.19 -25.74
CA PHE A 55 78.17 -14.28 -25.65
C PHE A 55 76.82 -13.81 -25.09
N GLY A 56 76.85 -13.01 -24.02
CA GLY A 56 75.67 -12.38 -23.44
C GLY A 56 74.97 -11.46 -24.43
N ASP A 57 75.74 -10.72 -25.24
CA ASP A 57 75.22 -9.85 -26.29
C ASP A 57 74.59 -10.65 -27.45
N TYR A 58 75.16 -11.80 -27.82
CA TYR A 58 74.57 -12.69 -28.83
C TYR A 58 73.26 -13.32 -28.36
N PHE A 59 73.24 -13.91 -27.16
CA PHE A 59 72.02 -14.49 -26.60
C PHE A 59 70.98 -13.42 -26.26
N GLY A 60 71.40 -12.29 -25.71
CA GLY A 60 70.54 -11.13 -25.47
C GLY A 60 69.97 -10.55 -26.76
N GLY A 61 70.77 -10.48 -27.83
CA GLY A 61 70.36 -10.01 -29.15
C GLY A 61 69.32 -10.90 -29.84
N ILE A 62 69.30 -12.21 -29.56
CA ILE A 62 68.30 -13.16 -30.10
C ILE A 62 67.09 -13.30 -29.16
N LEU A 63 67.35 -13.43 -27.85
CA LEU A 63 66.32 -13.70 -26.86
C LEU A 63 65.44 -12.47 -26.62
N ASN A 64 66.01 -11.25 -26.63
CA ASN A 64 65.26 -10.04 -26.37
C ASN A 64 64.17 -9.75 -27.43
N PRO A 65 64.43 -9.87 -28.76
CA PRO A 65 63.37 -9.79 -29.75
C PRO A 65 62.30 -10.88 -29.62
N ILE A 66 62.68 -12.12 -29.30
CA ILE A 66 61.72 -13.24 -29.11
C ILE A 66 60.82 -12.97 -27.90
N LEU A 67 61.40 -12.57 -26.77
CA LEU A 67 60.65 -12.23 -25.55
C LEU A 67 59.76 -11.00 -25.75
N SER A 68 60.24 -10.00 -26.49
CA SER A 68 59.45 -8.80 -26.83
C SER A 68 58.24 -9.15 -27.70
N PHE A 69 58.42 -10.00 -28.70
CA PHE A 69 57.33 -10.48 -29.54
C PHE A 69 56.32 -11.33 -28.76
N LEU A 70 56.80 -12.22 -27.88
CA LEU A 70 55.94 -13.00 -27.00
C LEU A 70 55.14 -12.11 -26.03
N THR A 71 55.77 -11.06 -25.51
CA THR A 71 55.11 -10.06 -24.65
C THR A 71 53.97 -9.36 -25.37
N ILE A 72 54.17 -8.97 -26.64
CA ILE A 72 53.11 -8.35 -27.45
C ILE A 72 51.94 -9.33 -27.65
N ILE A 73 52.21 -10.60 -27.95
CA ILE A 73 51.16 -11.63 -28.11
C ILE A 73 50.36 -11.79 -26.81
N ILE A 74 51.06 -11.95 -25.68
CA ILE A 74 50.44 -12.09 -24.36
C ILE A 74 49.58 -10.86 -24.05
N LEU A 75 50.10 -9.66 -24.32
CA LEU A 75 49.39 -8.41 -24.07
C LEU A 75 48.12 -8.30 -24.92
N VAL A 76 48.20 -8.58 -26.23
CA VAL A 76 47.04 -8.55 -27.14
C VAL A 76 45.98 -9.57 -26.68
N TYR A 77 46.41 -10.77 -26.29
CA TYR A 77 45.51 -11.79 -25.76
C TYR A 77 44.83 -11.32 -24.47
N ALA A 78 45.60 -10.79 -23.51
CA ALA A 78 45.08 -10.27 -22.25
C ALA A 78 44.07 -9.14 -22.49
N THR A 79 44.36 -8.20 -23.39
CA THR A 79 43.43 -7.11 -23.74
C THR A 79 42.13 -7.64 -24.37
N ARG A 80 42.21 -8.67 -25.23
CA ARG A 80 41.01 -9.30 -25.80
C ARG A 80 40.16 -10.00 -24.73
N LEU A 81 40.81 -10.73 -23.82
CA LEU A 81 40.12 -11.41 -22.73
C LEU A 81 39.43 -10.40 -21.79
N GLN A 82 40.15 -9.34 -21.39
CA GLN A 82 39.61 -8.25 -20.58
C GLN A 82 38.42 -7.56 -21.27
N ALA A 83 38.49 -7.34 -22.59
CA ALA A 83 37.38 -6.77 -23.35
C ALA A 83 36.13 -7.68 -23.34
N LYS A 84 36.33 -8.99 -23.48
CA LYS A 84 35.26 -10.00 -23.42
C LYS A 84 34.63 -10.07 -22.04
N GLU A 85 35.42 -10.09 -20.97
CA GLU A 85 34.94 -10.06 -19.59
C GLU A 85 34.15 -8.78 -19.28
N LEU A 86 34.63 -7.63 -19.78
CA LEU A 86 33.92 -6.35 -19.64
C LEU A 86 32.59 -6.36 -20.39
N GLU A 87 32.52 -6.97 -21.57
CA GLU A 87 31.28 -7.11 -22.34
C GLU A 87 30.26 -7.99 -21.60
N LEU A 88 30.69 -9.15 -21.08
CA LEU A 88 29.85 -10.03 -20.29
C LEU A 88 29.33 -9.34 -19.02
N THR A 89 30.23 -8.67 -18.28
CA THR A 89 29.89 -7.90 -17.08
C THR A 89 28.87 -6.78 -17.39
N ARG A 90 29.05 -6.09 -18.52
CA ARG A 90 28.09 -5.07 -18.98
C ARG A 90 26.73 -5.67 -19.34
N GLY A 91 26.71 -6.87 -19.91
CA GLY A 91 25.49 -7.64 -20.18
C GLY A 91 24.72 -7.94 -18.90
N GLU A 92 25.37 -8.58 -17.93
CA GLU A 92 24.78 -8.93 -16.63
C GLU A 92 24.31 -7.67 -15.87
N LEU A 93 25.07 -6.57 -15.95
CA LEU A 93 24.67 -5.30 -15.33
C LEU A 93 23.43 -4.69 -16.01
N ARG A 94 23.30 -4.80 -17.33
CA ARG A 94 22.12 -4.32 -18.06
C ARG A 94 20.88 -5.13 -17.69
N GLU A 95 21.00 -6.45 -17.62
CA GLU A 95 19.92 -7.35 -17.20
C GLU A 95 19.50 -7.06 -15.76
N THR A 96 20.46 -6.95 -14.84
CA THR A 96 20.20 -6.59 -13.44
C THR A 96 19.49 -5.24 -13.32
N LYS A 97 19.89 -4.24 -14.10
CA LYS A 97 19.21 -2.93 -14.15
C LYS A 97 17.78 -3.05 -14.66
N SER A 98 17.52 -3.93 -15.65
CA SER A 98 16.15 -4.17 -16.15
C SER A 98 15.29 -4.81 -15.06
N ILE A 99 15.76 -5.91 -14.48
CA ILE A 99 15.07 -6.62 -13.39
C ILE A 99 14.81 -5.68 -12.22
N HIS A 100 15.78 -4.86 -11.84
CA HIS A 100 15.61 -3.89 -10.76
C HIS A 100 14.57 -2.82 -11.09
N ARG A 101 14.52 -2.32 -12.33
CA ARG A 101 13.48 -1.38 -12.78
C ARG A 101 12.10 -2.00 -12.73
N ASP A 102 11.96 -3.25 -13.15
CA ASP A 102 10.68 -3.96 -13.14
C ASP A 102 10.22 -4.25 -11.71
N ASN A 103 11.14 -4.67 -10.83
CA ASN A 103 10.88 -4.80 -9.40
C ASN A 103 10.45 -3.48 -8.75
N LEU A 104 11.06 -2.34 -9.13
CA LEU A 104 10.66 -1.03 -8.61
C LEU A 104 9.25 -0.62 -9.07
N LYS A 105 8.85 -0.98 -10.29
CA LYS A 105 7.47 -0.75 -10.77
C LYS A 105 6.48 -1.60 -9.95
N LEU A 106 6.75 -2.90 -9.85
CA LEU A 106 5.92 -3.81 -9.09
C LEU A 106 5.83 -3.40 -7.61
N GLN A 107 6.93 -2.99 -7.00
CA GLN A 107 6.95 -2.53 -5.61
C GLN A 107 6.12 -1.26 -5.42
N LYS A 108 6.16 -0.31 -6.37
CA LYS A 108 5.29 0.88 -6.34
C LYS A 108 3.81 0.51 -6.45
N GLU A 109 3.47 -0.41 -7.35
CA GLU A 109 2.10 -0.91 -7.51
C GLU A 109 1.59 -1.60 -6.24
N VAL A 110 2.39 -2.49 -5.66
CA VAL A 110 2.06 -3.16 -4.39
C VAL A 110 1.93 -2.18 -3.23
N LEU A 111 2.83 -1.20 -3.11
CA LEU A 111 2.74 -0.17 -2.06
C LEU A 111 1.50 0.71 -2.21
N GLN A 112 1.14 1.07 -3.45
CA GLN A 112 -0.07 1.83 -3.72
C GLN A 112 -1.32 1.03 -3.34
N GLU A 113 -1.36 -0.25 -3.72
CA GLU A 113 -2.46 -1.15 -3.38
C GLU A 113 -2.57 -1.35 -1.86
N GLN A 114 -1.46 -1.56 -1.16
CA GLN A 114 -1.42 -1.63 0.30
C GLN A 114 -1.90 -0.34 0.97
N SER A 115 -1.49 0.82 0.44
CA SER A 115 -1.94 2.13 0.94
C SER A 115 -3.45 2.31 0.76
N ASN A 116 -3.98 1.94 -0.40
CA ASN A 116 -5.41 1.95 -0.70
C ASN A 116 -6.18 1.05 0.27
N GLN A 117 -5.72 -0.19 0.48
CA GLN A 117 -6.34 -1.14 1.41
C GLN A 117 -6.33 -0.63 2.86
N HIS A 118 -5.21 -0.07 3.31
CA HIS A 118 -5.10 0.52 4.65
C HIS A 118 -6.06 1.70 4.83
N ALA A 119 -6.17 2.59 3.83
CA ALA A 119 -7.09 3.72 3.87
C ALA A 119 -8.56 3.26 3.95
N LEU A 120 -8.95 2.22 3.20
CA LEU A 120 -10.28 1.63 3.28
C LEU A 120 -10.56 1.04 4.66
N LYS A 121 -9.60 0.34 5.26
CA LYS A 121 -9.74 -0.25 6.59
C LYS A 121 -9.96 0.82 7.66
N VAL A 122 -9.16 1.88 7.66
CA VAL A 122 -9.33 3.00 8.62
C VAL A 122 -10.69 3.66 8.45
N LEU A 123 -11.17 3.81 7.21
CA LEU A 123 -12.49 4.34 6.94
C LEU A 123 -13.60 3.41 7.44
N SER A 124 -13.52 2.10 7.16
CA SER A 124 -14.55 1.16 7.64
C SER A 124 -14.63 1.18 9.16
N GLU A 125 -13.50 1.23 9.85
CA GLU A 125 -13.44 1.40 11.31
C GLU A 125 -14.11 2.71 11.77
N LYS A 126 -13.85 3.84 11.09
CA LYS A 126 -14.54 5.11 11.40
C LYS A 126 -16.06 5.00 11.20
N LEU A 127 -16.51 4.39 10.10
CA LEU A 127 -17.93 4.20 9.82
C LEU A 127 -18.58 3.26 10.83
N GLU A 128 -17.88 2.21 11.27
CA GLU A 128 -18.32 1.34 12.37
C GLU A 128 -18.53 2.13 13.65
N VAL A 129 -17.59 3.00 14.00
CA VAL A 129 -17.70 3.88 15.17
C VAL A 129 -18.91 4.80 15.05
N HIS A 130 -19.11 5.47 13.91
CA HIS A 130 -20.28 6.33 13.70
C HIS A 130 -21.60 5.55 13.76
N ALA A 131 -21.67 4.38 13.13
CA ALA A 131 -22.85 3.53 13.16
C ALA A 131 -23.16 3.05 14.58
N SER A 132 -22.14 2.64 15.32
CA SER A 132 -22.27 2.17 16.71
C SER A 132 -22.73 3.29 17.64
N LYS A 133 -22.12 4.47 17.53
CA LYS A 133 -22.50 5.66 18.29
C LYS A 133 -23.92 6.12 17.97
N PHE A 134 -24.31 6.09 16.70
CA PHE A 134 -25.69 6.37 16.31
C PHE A 134 -26.67 5.37 16.95
N MET A 135 -26.35 4.07 16.87
CA MET A 135 -27.17 3.03 17.48
C MET A 135 -27.25 3.18 19.01
N GLU A 136 -26.18 3.62 19.66
CA GLU A 136 -26.19 3.96 21.08
C GLU A 136 -27.15 5.12 21.35
N ILE A 137 -27.00 6.24 20.64
CA ILE A 137 -27.84 7.45 20.79
C ILE A 137 -29.32 7.12 20.67
N VAL A 138 -29.72 6.39 19.61
CA VAL A 138 -31.14 6.07 19.38
C VAL A 138 -31.69 5.03 20.37
N ASN A 139 -30.82 4.28 21.03
CA ASN A 139 -31.19 3.35 22.10
C ASN A 139 -30.97 3.92 23.50
N GLN A 140 -30.56 5.17 23.67
CA GLN A 140 -30.45 5.77 25.00
C GLN A 140 -31.86 6.09 25.56
N PRO A 141 -32.04 5.95 26.89
CA PRO A 141 -33.29 6.30 27.52
C PRO A 141 -33.48 7.82 27.53
N LEU A 142 -34.66 8.30 27.13
CA LEU A 142 -35.04 9.71 27.24
C LEU A 142 -35.16 10.12 28.71
N LEU A 143 -34.81 11.37 29.00
CA LEU A 143 -35.09 12.03 30.27
C LEU A 143 -36.60 12.32 30.33
N LEU A 144 -37.37 11.38 30.85
CA LEU A 144 -38.80 11.58 31.14
C LEU A 144 -38.97 12.10 32.58
N PRO A 145 -39.95 13.00 32.82
CA PRO A 145 -40.40 13.31 34.18
C PRO A 145 -40.93 12.04 34.88
N PRO A 146 -40.95 11.99 36.23
CA PRO A 146 -41.29 10.79 36.99
C PRO A 146 -42.72 10.29 36.67
N GLU A 147 -42.82 9.02 36.23
CA GLU A 147 -44.03 8.39 35.67
C GLU A 147 -45.33 8.60 36.51
N PRO A 148 -46.50 8.77 35.86
CA PRO A 148 -47.75 8.28 36.41
C PRO A 148 -47.89 6.78 36.09
N VAL A 149 -47.37 5.91 36.98
CA VAL A 149 -47.73 4.50 37.31
C VAL A 149 -47.97 3.44 36.18
N HIS A 150 -48.04 3.80 34.90
CA HIS A 150 -48.48 2.92 33.80
C HIS A 150 -47.57 2.89 32.57
N ALA A 151 -46.39 3.52 32.59
CA ALA A 151 -45.58 3.78 31.39
C ALA A 151 -44.29 2.96 31.27
N LYS A 152 -44.31 1.67 31.62
CA LYS A 152 -43.14 0.77 31.47
C LYS A 152 -42.57 0.60 30.05
N ARG A 153 -43.12 1.26 29.01
CA ARG A 153 -42.80 1.01 27.58
C ARG A 153 -42.14 2.17 26.81
N GLY A 154 -41.85 3.31 27.43
CA GLY A 154 -41.44 4.52 26.69
C GLY A 154 -40.01 5.00 26.94
N LYS A 155 -39.04 4.13 27.25
CA LYS A 155 -37.72 4.64 27.69
C LYS A 155 -36.80 5.05 26.53
N HIS A 156 -36.71 4.28 25.44
CA HIS A 156 -35.72 4.51 24.39
C HIS A 156 -36.29 5.25 23.17
N LEU A 157 -35.49 6.08 22.50
CA LEU A 157 -35.90 6.83 21.30
C LEU A 157 -36.50 5.88 20.23
N VAL A 158 -35.86 4.73 19.95
CA VAL A 158 -36.39 3.71 19.02
C VAL A 158 -37.73 3.13 19.47
N ASN A 159 -37.90 2.80 20.76
CA ASN A 159 -39.13 2.19 21.28
C ASN A 159 -40.31 3.17 21.36
N LEU A 160 -40.00 4.47 21.49
CA LEU A 160 -40.98 5.54 21.41
C LEU A 160 -41.36 5.85 19.97
N LEU A 161 -40.40 5.84 19.03
CA LEU A 161 -40.59 6.20 17.62
C LEU A 161 -41.04 5.03 16.74
N SER A 162 -40.99 3.78 17.23
CA SER A 162 -41.87 2.70 16.79
C SER A 162 -43.33 2.98 17.21
N ILE A 163 -43.84 4.17 16.87
CA ILE A 163 -45.20 4.65 17.13
C ILE A 163 -46.14 3.78 16.32
N SER A 164 -46.44 2.59 16.85
CA SER A 164 -47.73 1.99 16.61
C SER A 164 -48.78 2.94 17.22
N LYS A 165 -49.99 2.90 16.68
CA LYS A 165 -51.16 3.68 17.16
C LYS A 165 -51.36 3.69 18.69
N LYS A 166 -50.75 2.75 19.46
CA LYS A 166 -50.85 2.66 20.92
C LYS A 166 -49.91 3.59 21.71
N SER A 167 -48.72 3.93 21.20
CA SER A 167 -47.72 4.73 21.94
C SER A 167 -48.05 6.22 21.94
N GLY A 168 -48.69 6.70 20.87
CA GLY A 168 -49.10 8.11 20.74
C GLY A 168 -50.13 8.57 21.78
N ARG A 169 -50.85 7.64 22.42
CA ARG A 169 -51.72 7.95 23.57
C ARG A 169 -50.96 8.51 24.76
N TYR A 170 -49.66 8.23 24.89
CA TYR A 170 -48.86 8.74 26.00
C TYR A 170 -48.66 10.25 25.92
N ILE A 171 -48.42 10.78 24.71
CA ILE A 171 -48.31 12.23 24.45
C ILE A 171 -49.62 12.93 24.82
N GLU A 172 -50.76 12.28 24.58
CA GLU A 172 -52.09 12.79 24.94
C GLU A 172 -52.30 12.87 26.47
N LEU A 173 -51.50 12.15 27.28
CA LEU A 173 -51.60 12.08 28.74
C LEU A 173 -50.61 13.01 29.46
N LEU A 174 -49.63 13.59 28.76
CA LEU A 174 -48.67 14.52 29.36
C LEU A 174 -49.31 15.90 29.55
N ASP A 175 -48.92 16.60 30.61
CA ASP A 175 -49.18 18.03 30.72
C ASP A 175 -48.24 18.84 29.80
N ASP A 176 -48.46 20.14 29.67
CA ASP A 176 -47.68 20.99 28.76
C ASP A 176 -46.22 21.16 29.20
N ALA A 177 -45.91 21.07 30.51
CA ALA A 177 -44.56 21.19 31.02
C ALA A 177 -43.73 19.92 30.72
N ASP A 178 -44.31 18.76 31.00
CA ASP A 178 -43.75 17.44 30.71
C ASP A 178 -43.60 17.23 29.19
N LEU A 179 -44.56 17.71 28.39
CA LEU A 179 -44.48 17.66 26.93
C LEU A 179 -43.34 18.52 26.37
N ASN A 180 -43.10 19.71 26.94
CA ASN A 180 -41.96 20.55 26.53
C ASN A 180 -40.61 19.90 26.87
N GLU A 181 -40.44 19.35 28.08
CA GLU A 181 -39.21 18.66 28.47
C GLU A 181 -38.98 17.38 27.63
N TYR A 182 -40.06 16.66 27.33
CA TYR A 182 -40.04 15.52 26.44
C TYR A 182 -39.53 15.90 25.03
N ILE A 183 -40.14 16.90 24.40
CA ILE A 183 -39.76 17.37 23.05
C ILE A 183 -38.32 17.87 23.04
N ARG A 184 -37.86 18.52 24.11
CA ARG A 184 -36.48 18.96 24.26
C ARG A 184 -35.51 17.79 24.28
N SER A 185 -35.80 16.73 25.05
CA SER A 185 -34.95 15.53 25.08
C SER A 185 -34.89 14.86 23.70
N VAL A 186 -36.04 14.69 23.04
CA VAL A 186 -36.14 14.10 21.70
C VAL A 186 -35.34 14.90 20.68
N SER A 187 -35.42 16.24 20.75
CA SER A 187 -34.64 17.14 19.89
C SER A 187 -33.14 16.98 20.11
N LEU A 188 -32.67 16.92 21.36
CA LEU A 188 -31.26 16.72 21.67
C LEU A 188 -30.71 15.40 21.11
N PHE A 189 -31.42 14.28 21.34
CA PHE A 189 -31.00 12.97 20.81
C PHE A 189 -31.03 12.94 19.28
N THR A 190 -32.04 13.56 18.67
CA THR A 190 -32.15 13.62 17.21
C THR A 190 -31.04 14.48 16.60
N GLU A 191 -30.66 15.58 17.25
CA GLU A 191 -29.54 16.42 16.81
C GLU A 191 -28.21 15.65 16.87
N MET A 192 -27.94 14.96 17.99
CA MET A 192 -26.75 14.12 18.12
C MET A 192 -26.70 13.00 17.07
N ALA A 193 -27.85 12.36 16.80
CA ALA A 193 -27.99 11.32 15.79
C ALA A 193 -27.73 11.88 14.38
N SER A 194 -28.30 13.03 14.06
CA SER A 194 -28.16 13.72 12.77
C SER A 194 -26.72 14.15 12.52
N LEU A 195 -26.05 14.70 13.53
CA LEU A 195 -24.65 15.09 13.45
C LEU A 195 -23.74 13.89 13.22
N THR A 196 -23.97 12.78 13.94
CA THR A 196 -23.19 11.54 13.80
C THR A 196 -23.29 10.99 12.38
N MET A 197 -24.49 10.95 11.81
CA MET A 197 -24.71 10.45 10.45
C MET A 197 -24.23 11.42 9.36
N SER A 198 -24.27 12.73 9.61
CA SER A 198 -23.67 13.74 8.72
C SER A 198 -22.14 13.60 8.66
N ASN A 199 -21.50 13.29 9.79
CA ASN A 199 -20.07 13.01 9.83
C ASN A 199 -19.73 11.70 9.09
N ALA A 200 -20.53 10.65 9.25
CA ALA A 200 -20.38 9.41 8.49
C ALA A 200 -20.49 9.66 6.97
N ALA A 201 -21.44 10.48 6.54
CA ALA A 201 -21.60 10.85 5.14
C ALA A 201 -20.40 11.66 4.61
N ARG A 202 -19.84 12.57 5.43
CA ARG A 202 -18.63 13.32 5.08
C ARG A 202 -17.42 12.41 4.91
N ASP A 203 -17.27 11.40 5.77
CA ASP A 203 -16.18 10.43 5.69
C ASP A 203 -16.32 9.56 4.41
N LEU A 204 -17.53 9.11 4.06
CA LEU A 204 -17.79 8.44 2.78
C LEU A 204 -17.45 9.32 1.57
N ARG A 205 -17.79 10.61 1.63
CA ARG A 205 -17.46 11.56 0.57
C ARG A 205 -15.95 11.75 0.39
N GLN A 206 -15.13 11.54 1.41
CA GLN A 206 -13.67 11.58 1.23
C GLN A 206 -13.18 10.41 0.37
N VAL A 207 -13.80 9.23 0.50
CA VAL A 207 -13.52 8.08 -0.37
C VAL A 207 -13.83 8.41 -1.82
N SER A 208 -14.90 9.16 -2.07
CA SER A 208 -15.26 9.54 -3.43
C SER A 208 -14.20 10.38 -4.12
N LYS A 209 -13.52 11.23 -3.36
CA LYS A 209 -12.44 12.08 -3.86
C LYS A 209 -11.10 11.35 -4.06
N LEU A 210 -10.85 10.28 -3.30
CA LEU A 210 -9.55 9.61 -3.30
C LEU A 210 -9.39 8.55 -4.39
N ASN A 211 -10.43 8.33 -5.22
CA ASN A 211 -10.44 7.32 -6.30
C ASN A 211 -10.00 5.91 -5.84
N ILE A 212 -10.30 5.57 -4.59
CA ILE A 212 -9.94 4.27 -4.01
C ILE A 212 -11.02 3.25 -4.39
N PRO A 213 -10.67 2.05 -4.88
CA PRO A 213 -11.63 0.98 -5.14
C PRO A 213 -12.36 0.63 -3.85
N ALA A 214 -13.64 0.98 -3.72
CA ALA A 214 -14.33 0.85 -2.45
C ALA A 214 -14.74 -0.60 -2.10
N THR A 215 -14.10 -1.61 -2.68
CA THR A 215 -14.43 -3.05 -2.62
C THR A 215 -14.59 -3.64 -1.22
N HIS A 216 -14.21 -2.89 -0.17
CA HIS A 216 -14.15 -3.32 1.22
C HIS A 216 -15.06 -2.56 2.19
N ILE A 217 -16.06 -1.79 1.73
CA ILE A 217 -17.07 -1.21 2.64
C ILE A 217 -18.27 -2.17 2.75
N PRO A 218 -18.45 -2.91 3.86
CA PRO A 218 -19.60 -3.77 4.04
C PRO A 218 -20.93 -3.00 3.91
N ASP A 219 -21.82 -3.47 3.05
CA ASP A 219 -23.18 -2.93 2.90
C ASP A 219 -23.95 -2.90 4.24
N GLN A 220 -23.65 -3.87 5.11
CA GLN A 220 -24.29 -4.02 6.42
C GLN A 220 -23.98 -2.87 7.39
N LEU A 221 -22.88 -2.14 7.19
CA LEU A 221 -22.45 -1.04 8.08
C LEU A 221 -23.46 0.08 8.16
N LEU A 222 -24.03 0.45 7.02
CA LEU A 222 -24.86 1.65 6.89
C LEU A 222 -26.34 1.33 6.71
N MET A 223 -26.68 0.10 6.28
CA MET A 223 -28.08 -0.31 6.16
C MET A 223 -28.85 -0.21 7.49
N ARG A 224 -28.25 -0.68 8.59
CA ARG A 224 -28.90 -0.61 9.92
C ARG A 224 -29.13 0.84 10.37
N PRO A 225 -28.11 1.72 10.41
CA PRO A 225 -28.31 3.14 10.70
C PRO A 225 -29.35 3.81 9.79
N LEU A 226 -29.29 3.61 8.47
CA LEU A 226 -30.25 4.20 7.52
C LEU A 226 -31.69 3.76 7.79
N SER A 227 -31.91 2.47 8.08
CA SER A 227 -33.23 1.96 8.44
C SER A 227 -33.75 2.60 9.73
N MET A 228 -32.89 2.77 10.72
CA MET A 228 -33.25 3.40 11.99
C MET A 228 -33.48 4.90 11.84
N MET A 229 -32.70 5.61 11.02
CA MET A 229 -32.97 7.01 10.68
C MET A 229 -34.37 7.16 10.07
N HIS A 230 -34.79 6.22 9.21
CA HIS A 230 -36.14 6.24 8.65
C HIS A 230 -37.22 6.03 9.71
N VAL A 231 -37.03 5.08 10.64
CA VAL A 231 -37.95 4.84 11.76
C VAL A 231 -38.04 6.08 12.66
N VAL A 232 -36.89 6.69 12.99
CA VAL A 232 -36.80 7.89 13.81
C VAL A 232 -37.52 9.06 13.13
N GLU A 233 -37.23 9.32 11.84
CA GLU A 233 -37.87 10.40 11.07
C GLU A 233 -39.40 10.25 11.03
N ASN A 234 -39.92 9.04 10.76
CA ASN A 234 -41.35 8.80 10.73
C ASN A 234 -42.00 9.01 12.12
N GLY A 235 -41.35 8.55 13.19
CA GLY A 235 -41.85 8.77 14.54
C GLY A 235 -41.88 10.25 14.93
N LEU A 236 -40.85 11.01 14.53
CA LEU A 236 -40.78 12.45 14.81
C LEU A 236 -41.85 13.23 14.04
N ARG A 237 -42.15 12.87 12.79
CA ARG A 237 -43.27 13.47 12.04
C ARG A 237 -44.62 13.24 12.73
N LEU A 238 -44.86 12.05 13.28
CA LEU A 238 -46.08 11.78 14.04
C LEU A 238 -46.15 12.57 15.35
N LEU A 239 -45.01 12.82 16.00
CA LEU A 239 -44.91 13.69 17.17
C LEU A 239 -45.23 15.14 16.78
N ASP A 240 -44.71 15.61 15.65
CA ASP A 240 -44.95 16.94 15.08
C ASP A 240 -46.43 17.22 14.79
N GLU A 241 -47.10 16.26 14.12
CA GLU A 241 -48.52 16.36 13.80
C GLU A 241 -49.40 16.47 15.05
N ARG A 242 -49.02 15.79 16.14
CA ARG A 242 -49.78 15.74 17.39
C ARG A 242 -49.49 16.94 18.30
N SER A 243 -48.24 17.40 18.35
CA SER A 243 -47.86 18.57 19.14
C SER A 243 -48.45 19.86 18.55
N ASN A 244 -48.54 19.97 17.22
CA ASN A 244 -49.21 21.08 16.54
C ASN A 244 -50.68 21.31 16.96
N GLN A 245 -51.35 20.27 17.45
CA GLN A 245 -52.75 20.35 17.88
C GLN A 245 -52.91 20.84 19.32
N ARG A 246 -51.81 21.12 20.05
CA ARG A 246 -51.82 21.58 21.44
C ARG A 246 -51.38 23.05 21.58
N PRO A 247 -52.25 23.94 22.09
CA PRO A 247 -51.97 25.38 22.19
C PRO A 247 -50.96 25.75 23.30
N GLY A 248 -50.61 24.84 24.21
CA GLY A 248 -49.70 25.09 25.35
C GLY A 248 -48.21 24.86 25.07
N LEU A 249 -47.83 24.49 23.84
CA LEU A 249 -46.42 24.32 23.48
C LEU A 249 -45.69 25.67 23.39
N ASN A 250 -44.47 25.71 23.90
CA ASN A 250 -43.60 26.85 23.69
C ASN A 250 -43.18 26.94 22.21
N SER A 251 -43.43 28.08 21.57
CA SER A 251 -43.08 28.33 20.16
C SER A 251 -41.60 28.11 19.86
N THR A 252 -40.72 28.40 20.83
CA THR A 252 -39.27 28.20 20.70
C THR A 252 -38.92 26.71 20.68
N THR A 253 -39.46 25.94 21.63
CA THR A 253 -39.24 24.49 21.74
C THR A 253 -39.78 23.75 20.52
N TYR A 254 -40.94 24.18 20.01
CA TYR A 254 -41.52 23.63 18.80
C TYR A 254 -40.71 23.98 17.53
N GLY A 255 -40.21 25.23 17.43
CA GLY A 255 -39.30 25.66 16.36
C GLY A 255 -37.97 24.89 16.35
N GLU A 256 -37.38 24.66 17.52
CA GLU A 256 -36.16 23.84 17.66
C GLU A 256 -36.40 22.40 17.19
N PHE A 257 -37.53 21.80 17.59
CA PHE A 257 -37.90 20.45 17.20
C PHE A 257 -38.08 20.27 15.68
N THR A 258 -38.82 21.18 15.04
CA THR A 258 -39.03 21.16 13.58
C THR A 258 -37.73 21.37 12.82
N GLY A 259 -36.83 22.23 13.32
CA GLY A 259 -35.49 22.41 12.79
C GLY A 259 -34.65 21.13 12.85
N VAL A 260 -34.68 20.43 13.99
CA VAL A 260 -33.96 19.17 14.18
C VAL A 260 -34.50 18.05 13.28
N LEU A 261 -35.82 17.97 13.09
CA LEU A 261 -36.44 17.03 12.16
C LEU A 261 -35.95 17.25 10.72
N HIS A 262 -35.83 18.52 10.30
CA HIS A 262 -35.30 18.88 8.99
C HIS A 262 -33.82 18.47 8.82
N GLU A 263 -32.99 18.69 9.84
CA GLU A 263 -31.58 18.30 9.82
C GLU A 263 -31.39 16.78 9.77
N LEU A 264 -32.23 16.00 10.47
CA LEU A 264 -32.23 14.54 10.36
C LEU A 264 -32.55 14.09 8.93
N GLY A 265 -33.55 14.72 8.30
CA GLY A 265 -33.92 14.46 6.91
C GLY A 265 -32.77 14.71 5.94
N LYS A 266 -32.07 15.84 6.08
CA LYS A 266 -30.86 16.16 5.29
C LYS A 266 -29.74 15.15 5.52
N ALA A 267 -29.45 14.82 6.77
CA ALA A 267 -28.41 13.85 7.12
C ALA A 267 -28.71 12.48 6.48
N LYS A 268 -29.97 12.04 6.51
CA LYS A 268 -30.40 10.77 5.88
C LYS A 268 -30.21 10.80 4.37
N GLN A 269 -30.64 11.87 3.71
CA GLN A 269 -30.51 12.04 2.26
C GLN A 269 -29.04 12.03 1.83
N LEU A 270 -28.20 12.81 2.53
CA LEU A 270 -26.77 12.89 2.25
C LEU A 270 -26.09 11.54 2.43
N LEU A 271 -26.35 10.84 3.54
CA LEU A 271 -25.78 9.52 3.79
C LEU A 271 -26.22 8.50 2.73
N THR A 272 -27.49 8.53 2.33
CA THR A 272 -28.04 7.64 1.29
C THR A 272 -27.36 7.90 -0.05
N TYR A 273 -27.17 9.17 -0.42
CA TYR A 273 -26.51 9.55 -1.66
C TYR A 273 -25.06 9.05 -1.70
N GLU A 274 -24.27 9.37 -0.68
CA GLU A 274 -22.84 9.01 -0.64
C GLU A 274 -22.66 7.48 -0.57
N TYR A 275 -23.54 6.76 0.15
CA TYR A 275 -23.52 5.30 0.18
C TYR A 275 -23.80 4.69 -1.20
N ASN A 276 -24.83 5.17 -1.90
CA ASN A 276 -25.17 4.67 -3.24
C ASN A 276 -24.08 4.99 -4.27
N ASP A 277 -23.50 6.19 -4.21
CA ASP A 277 -22.38 6.59 -5.08
C ASP A 277 -21.18 5.64 -4.92
N VAL A 278 -20.80 5.35 -3.68
CA VAL A 278 -19.74 4.38 -3.38
C VAL A 278 -20.07 2.99 -3.93
N ARG A 279 -21.30 2.51 -3.70
CA ARG A 279 -21.76 1.19 -4.16
C ARG A 279 -21.79 1.08 -5.69
N HIS A 280 -22.24 2.12 -6.39
CA HIS A 280 -22.22 2.14 -7.86
C HIS A 280 -20.80 2.07 -8.41
N ARG A 281 -19.85 2.75 -7.79
CA ARG A 281 -18.43 2.72 -8.20
C ARG A 281 -17.78 1.36 -7.92
N GLN A 282 -18.15 0.67 -6.84
CA GLN A 282 -17.74 -0.72 -6.62
C GLN A 282 -18.19 -1.63 -7.77
N LEU A 283 -19.47 -1.54 -8.16
CA LEU A 283 -20.05 -2.39 -9.22
C LEU A 283 -19.42 -2.16 -10.59
N ALA A 284 -19.04 -0.92 -10.91
CA ALA A 284 -18.37 -0.59 -12.16
C ALA A 284 -17.00 -1.30 -12.29
N ILE A 285 -16.21 -1.34 -11.20
CA ILE A 285 -14.90 -2.01 -11.18
C ILE A 285 -15.04 -3.52 -11.43
N TYR A 286 -16.04 -4.17 -10.82
CA TYR A 286 -16.28 -5.60 -11.03
C TYR A 286 -16.64 -5.92 -12.49
N GLN A 287 -17.45 -5.08 -13.14
CA GLN A 287 -17.83 -5.28 -14.55
C GLN A 287 -16.70 -5.04 -15.54
N GLU A 288 -15.71 -4.23 -15.17
CA GLU A 288 -14.52 -3.96 -15.99
C GLU A 288 -13.51 -5.12 -15.89
N ASN A 289 -13.33 -5.68 -14.68
CA ASN A 289 -12.48 -6.86 -14.46
C ASN A 289 -13.03 -8.15 -15.08
N ASP A 290 -14.36 -8.30 -15.21
CA ASP A 290 -14.98 -9.50 -15.83
C ASP A 290 -14.94 -9.49 -17.37
N ARG A 291 -14.53 -8.36 -17.98
CA ARG A 291 -14.45 -8.17 -19.44
C ARG A 291 -13.01 -8.20 -19.99
N GLY A 292 -12.00 -8.32 -19.13
CA GLY A 292 -10.59 -8.43 -19.50
C GLY A 292 -10.08 -9.86 -19.33
#